data_AF-A0A6M8V1R4-F1
#
_entry.id   AF-A0A6M8V1R4-F1
#
_cell.length_a   1.000
_cell.length_b   1.000
_cell.length_c   1.000
_cell.angle_alpha   90.00
_cell.angle_beta   90.00
_cell.angle_gamma   90.00
#
_symmetry.space_group_name_H-M   'P 1'
#
loop_
_entity.id
_entity.type
_entity.pdbx_description
1 polymer ?
#
loop_
_entity_poly.entity_id
_entity_poly.type
_entity_poly.pdbx_seq_one_letter_code
_entity_poly.pdbx_strand_id
1 'polypeptide(L)'
;MVIFSCASGIWDIFYYIWLYVFIQWPKSLMDWDVLFLIPLPWWGPVISPILISVILITTGYLLIKEINYKITLIDLTIISISVITLLYTFVEDSIIIILTGQGSITEVRPSSFNWILFSIAIITWIALTIKVFLPGPRRTELAYSN
;
A
#
# COMPACT_ATOMS: atom_id res chain seq x y z
N MET A 1 -14.70 8.82 -0.56
CA MET A 1 -13.28 8.42 -0.72
C MET A 1 -12.77 7.68 0.52
N VAL A 2 -12.82 8.27 1.72
CA VAL A 2 -12.25 7.64 2.93
C VAL A 2 -12.93 6.32 3.33
N ILE A 3 -14.26 6.29 3.35
CA ILE A 3 -15.03 5.06 3.68
C ILE A 3 -14.73 3.94 2.67
N PHE A 4 -14.57 4.29 1.38
CA PHE A 4 -14.20 3.34 0.35
C PHE A 4 -12.82 2.72 0.64
N SER A 5 -11.82 3.52 0.98
CA SER A 5 -10.47 3.02 1.32
C SER A 5 -10.49 2.05 2.52
N CYS A 6 -11.24 2.37 3.58
CA CYS A 6 -11.39 1.45 4.71
C CYS A 6 -12.10 0.16 4.31
N ALA A 7 -13.20 0.26 3.55
CA ALA A 7 -13.94 -0.90 3.09
C ALA A 7 -13.09 -1.80 2.18
N SER A 8 -12.29 -1.24 1.27
CA SER A 8 -11.36 -1.99 0.41
C SER A 8 -10.32 -2.76 1.23
N GLY A 9 -9.66 -2.12 2.20
CA GLY A 9 -8.69 -2.81 3.03
C GLY A 9 -9.30 -3.90 3.91
N ILE A 10 -10.50 -3.68 4.45
CA ILE A 10 -11.21 -4.70 5.23
C ILE A 10 -11.57 -5.88 4.31
N TRP A 11 -12.10 -5.59 3.14
CA TRP A 11 -12.49 -6.60 2.16
C TRP A 11 -11.32 -7.51 1.77
N ASP A 12 -10.16 -6.94 1.46
CA ASP A 12 -8.97 -7.71 1.08
C ASP A 12 -8.50 -8.65 2.20
N ILE A 13 -8.53 -8.22 3.47
CA ILE A 13 -8.17 -9.08 4.59
C ILE A 13 -9.18 -10.23 4.73
N PHE A 14 -10.47 -9.93 4.67
CA PHE A 14 -11.52 -10.95 4.76
C PHE A 14 -11.50 -11.92 3.58
N TYR A 15 -11.10 -11.48 2.39
CA TYR A 15 -10.88 -12.33 1.23
C TYR A 15 -9.90 -13.46 1.55
N TYR A 16 -8.72 -13.14 2.10
CA TYR A 16 -7.74 -14.16 2.49
C TYR A 16 -8.21 -15.05 3.65
N ILE A 17 -8.94 -14.50 4.61
CA ILE A 17 -9.53 -15.28 5.71
C ILE A 17 -10.49 -16.34 5.15
N TRP A 18 -11.39 -15.94 4.26
CA TRP A 18 -12.37 -16.86 3.68
C TRP A 18 -11.72 -17.89 2.75
N LEU A 19 -10.73 -17.50 1.96
CA LEU A 19 -9.94 -18.48 1.19
C LEU A 19 -9.30 -19.53 2.09
N TYR A 20 -8.76 -19.11 3.24
CA TYR A 20 -8.15 -20.05 4.17
C TYR A 20 -9.19 -21.01 4.75
N VAL A 21 -10.36 -20.50 5.13
CA VAL A 21 -11.47 -21.32 5.65
C VAL A 21 -11.94 -22.36 4.62
N PHE A 22 -12.14 -21.95 3.36
CA PHE A 22 -12.74 -22.84 2.36
C PHE A 22 -11.77 -23.78 1.67
N ILE A 23 -10.56 -23.31 1.35
CA ILE A 23 -9.60 -24.05 0.53
C ILE A 23 -8.21 -24.19 1.16
N GLN A 24 -8.04 -23.75 2.41
CA GLN A 24 -6.76 -23.84 3.14
C GLN A 24 -5.62 -23.11 2.43
N TRP A 25 -5.94 -22.02 1.75
CA TRP A 25 -4.99 -21.13 1.10
C TRP A 25 -5.15 -19.69 1.63
N PRO A 26 -4.07 -18.93 1.87
CA PRO A 26 -2.67 -19.31 1.68
C PRO A 26 -2.15 -20.20 2.83
N LYS A 27 -1.15 -21.03 2.53
CA LYS A 27 -0.45 -21.84 3.54
C LYS A 27 0.57 -21.01 4.31
N SER A 28 1.08 -19.95 3.68
CA SER A 28 2.01 -18.98 4.25
C SER A 28 1.69 -17.58 3.74
N LEU A 29 1.93 -16.55 4.55
CA LEU A 29 1.80 -15.16 4.10
C LEU A 29 2.80 -14.79 2.98
N MET A 30 3.82 -15.63 2.75
CA MET A 30 4.77 -15.48 1.64
C MET A 30 4.34 -16.23 0.37
N ASP A 31 3.19 -16.91 0.37
CA ASP A 31 2.68 -17.54 -0.83
C ASP A 31 2.33 -16.47 -1.87
N TRP A 32 2.62 -16.78 -3.14
CA TRP A 32 2.34 -15.90 -4.27
C TRP A 32 0.87 -15.88 -4.60
N ASP A 33 0.36 -14.69 -4.89
CA ASP A 33 -0.98 -14.43 -5.40
C ASP A 33 -0.96 -13.54 -6.65
N VAL A 34 -2.04 -13.61 -7.42
CA VAL A 34 -2.36 -12.70 -8.53
C VAL A 34 -3.46 -11.76 -8.07
N LEU A 35 -3.09 -10.53 -7.77
CA LEU A 35 -4.00 -9.54 -7.19
C LEU A 35 -5.00 -9.03 -8.23
N PHE A 36 -4.49 -8.70 -9.42
CA PHE A 36 -5.27 -8.15 -10.52
C PHE A 36 -4.70 -8.58 -11.86
N LEU A 37 -5.56 -8.58 -12.89
CA LEU A 37 -5.19 -8.88 -14.28
C LEU A 37 -5.29 -7.64 -15.19
N ILE A 38 -5.46 -6.45 -14.61
CA ILE A 38 -5.73 -5.21 -15.34
C ILE A 38 -4.62 -4.16 -15.10
N PRO A 39 -4.06 -3.53 -16.14
CA PRO A 39 -3.99 -4.00 -17.55
C PRO A 39 -3.02 -5.19 -17.71
N LEU A 40 -2.17 -5.45 -16.71
CA LEU A 40 -1.19 -6.53 -16.66
C LEU A 40 -1.46 -7.42 -15.45
N PRO A 41 -0.85 -8.61 -15.34
CA PRO A 41 -0.85 -9.40 -14.12
C PRO A 41 -0.06 -8.73 -13.01
N TRP A 42 -0.68 -8.62 -11.83
CA TRP A 42 -0.09 -8.05 -10.62
C TRP A 42 0.26 -9.19 -9.67
N TRP A 43 1.54 -9.51 -9.59
CA TRP A 43 2.02 -10.62 -8.78
C TRP A 43 2.64 -10.12 -7.51
N GLY A 44 2.28 -10.75 -6.40
CA GLY A 44 2.92 -10.47 -5.12
C GLY A 44 2.63 -11.53 -4.08
N PRO A 45 3.45 -11.60 -3.02
CA PRO A 45 3.16 -12.44 -1.86
C PRO A 45 1.96 -11.89 -1.09
N VAL A 46 1.14 -12.75 -0.49
CA VAL A 46 -0.11 -12.37 0.21
C VAL A 46 0.10 -11.32 1.31
N ILE A 47 1.25 -11.30 1.96
CA ILE A 47 1.55 -10.27 2.97
C ILE A 47 1.56 -8.85 2.37
N SER A 48 1.91 -8.68 1.09
CA SER A 48 1.98 -7.36 0.44
C SER A 48 0.62 -6.64 0.39
N PRO A 49 -0.46 -7.21 -0.17
CA PRO A 49 -1.79 -6.58 -0.13
C PRO A 49 -2.35 -6.46 1.30
N ILE A 50 -2.01 -7.37 2.22
CA ILE A 50 -2.41 -7.26 3.63
C ILE A 50 -1.77 -6.02 4.28
N LEU A 51 -0.48 -5.77 4.05
CA LEU A 51 0.21 -4.59 4.56
C LEU A 51 -0.39 -3.30 3.99
N ILE A 52 -0.68 -3.27 2.68
CA ILE A 52 -1.37 -2.14 2.04
C ILE A 52 -2.76 -1.92 2.67
N SER A 53 -3.51 -3.00 2.91
CA SER A 53 -4.83 -2.95 3.55
C SER A 53 -4.78 -2.33 4.94
N VAL A 54 -3.80 -2.72 5.77
CA VAL A 54 -3.60 -2.12 7.10
C VAL A 54 -3.31 -0.62 6.99
N ILE A 55 -2.49 -0.20 6.04
CA ILE A 55 -2.18 1.23 5.82
C ILE A 55 -3.42 2.00 5.35
N LEU A 56 -4.21 1.43 4.44
CA LEU A 56 -5.45 2.05 3.95
C LEU A 56 -6.48 2.21 5.07
N ILE A 57 -6.67 1.19 5.90
CA ILE A 57 -7.59 1.24 7.04
C ILE A 57 -7.12 2.28 8.06
N THR A 58 -5.84 2.26 8.44
CA THR A 58 -5.29 3.18 9.45
C THR A 58 -5.29 4.62 8.98
N THR A 59 -4.85 4.88 7.75
CA THR A 59 -4.88 6.24 7.14
C THR A 59 -6.33 6.72 7.01
N GLY A 60 -7.25 5.87 6.55
CA GLY A 60 -8.65 6.23 6.42
C GLY A 60 -9.32 6.51 7.75
N TYR A 61 -9.03 5.71 8.78
CA TYR A 61 -9.52 5.97 10.14
C TYR A 61 -9.02 7.31 10.69
N LEU A 62 -7.73 7.64 10.50
CA LEU A 62 -7.17 8.93 10.94
C LEU A 62 -7.81 10.12 10.22
N LEU A 63 -8.07 9.99 8.92
CA LEU A 63 -8.79 11.01 8.13
C LEU A 63 -10.23 11.25 8.62
N ILE A 64 -10.89 10.24 9.19
CA ILE A 64 -12.23 10.40 9.78
C ILE A 64 -12.14 11.04 11.16
N LYS A 65 -11.16 10.65 11.97
CA LYS A 65 -11.05 11.05 13.37
C LYS A 65 -10.54 12.48 13.52
N GLU A 66 -9.54 12.88 12.74
CA GLU A 66 -8.88 14.17 12.86
C GLU A 66 -9.49 15.16 11.87
N ILE A 67 -10.04 16.27 12.38
CA ILE A 67 -10.63 17.33 11.55
C ILE A 67 -9.62 18.45 11.20
N ASN A 68 -8.47 18.49 11.88
CA ASN A 68 -7.48 19.57 11.81
C ASN A 68 -6.14 19.10 11.21
N TYR A 69 -6.18 18.38 10.09
CA TYR A 69 -4.98 18.04 9.34
C TYR A 69 -4.70 19.05 8.23
N LYS A 70 -3.43 19.20 7.85
CA LYS A 70 -3.01 20.00 6.68
C LYS A 70 -2.16 19.13 5.77
N ILE A 71 -2.67 18.89 4.56
CA ILE A 71 -1.94 18.21 3.50
C ILE A 71 -1.43 19.28 2.54
N THR A 72 -0.11 19.36 2.36
CA THR A 72 0.49 20.25 1.37
C THR A 72 0.54 19.59 0.00
N LEU A 73 0.75 20.38 -1.06
CA LEU A 73 0.96 19.81 -2.41
C LEU A 73 2.18 18.87 -2.45
N ILE A 74 3.22 19.16 -1.65
CA ILE A 74 4.41 18.32 -1.54
C ILE A 74 4.07 16.97 -0.89
N ASP A 75 3.23 16.97 0.15
CA ASP A 75 2.78 15.72 0.77
C ASP A 75 1.98 14.88 -0.25
N LEU A 76 1.13 15.54 -1.03
CA LEU A 76 0.32 14.90 -2.07
C LEU A 76 1.19 14.32 -3.21
N THR A 77 2.26 15.00 -3.61
CA THR A 77 3.16 14.47 -4.66
C THR A 77 3.97 13.30 -4.13
N ILE A 78 4.52 13.38 -2.93
CA ILE A 78 5.32 12.28 -2.35
C ILE A 78 4.44 11.04 -2.10
N ILE A 79 3.21 11.21 -1.59
CA ILE A 79 2.30 10.07 -1.42
C ILE A 79 1.92 9.45 -2.76
N SER A 80 1.67 10.27 -3.78
CA SER A 80 1.35 9.77 -5.13
C SER A 80 2.51 8.97 -5.72
N ILE A 81 3.75 9.47 -5.59
CA ILE A 81 4.95 8.75 -6.02
C ILE A 81 5.08 7.44 -5.25
N SER A 82 4.88 7.45 -3.93
CA SER A 82 4.94 6.24 -3.10
C SER A 82 3.92 5.20 -3.54
N VAL A 83 2.67 5.60 -3.80
CA VAL A 83 1.63 4.72 -4.33
C VAL A 83 2.04 4.16 -5.68
N ILE A 84 2.48 4.99 -6.62
CA ILE A 84 2.93 4.54 -7.96
C ILE A 84 4.08 3.54 -7.84
N THR A 85 5.03 3.78 -6.94
CA THR A 85 6.13 2.85 -6.67
C THR A 85 5.63 1.52 -6.11
N LEU A 86 4.66 1.52 -5.18
CA LEU A 86 4.03 0.27 -4.72
C LEU A 86 3.37 -0.48 -5.86
N LEU A 87 2.59 0.21 -6.70
CA LEU A 87 1.94 -0.42 -7.85
C LEU A 87 2.97 -1.03 -8.81
N TYR A 88 4.08 -0.31 -9.07
CA TYR A 88 5.18 -0.79 -9.89
C TYR A 88 5.75 -2.12 -9.38
N THR A 89 5.92 -2.30 -8.07
CA THR A 89 6.50 -3.55 -7.52
C THR A 89 5.68 -4.81 -7.85
N PHE A 90 4.39 -4.68 -8.13
CA PHE A 90 3.55 -5.83 -8.52
C PHE A 90 3.60 -6.13 -10.03
N VAL A 91 3.97 -5.15 -10.85
CA VAL A 91 3.97 -5.27 -12.33
C VAL A 91 5.37 -5.25 -12.92
N GLU A 92 6.42 -5.15 -12.11
CA GLU A 92 7.82 -5.04 -12.52
C GLU A 92 8.21 -6.10 -13.57
N ASP A 93 7.98 -7.39 -13.28
CA ASP A 93 8.30 -8.47 -14.22
C ASP A 93 7.48 -8.40 -15.51
N SER A 94 6.19 -8.04 -15.40
CA SER A 94 5.31 -7.85 -16.55
C SER A 94 5.82 -6.73 -17.47
N ILE A 95 6.33 -5.63 -16.90
CA ILE A 95 6.95 -4.54 -17.65
C ILE A 95 8.25 -4.98 -18.31
N ILE A 96 9.12 -5.70 -17.58
CA ILE A 96 10.40 -6.19 -18.11
C ILE A 96 10.17 -7.09 -19.34
N ILE A 97 9.18 -7.97 -19.29
CA ILE A 97 8.85 -8.88 -20.41
C ILE A 97 8.35 -8.09 -21.63
N ILE A 98 7.51 -7.08 -21.42
CA ILE A 98 7.05 -6.20 -22.51
C ILE A 98 8.22 -5.44 -23.14
N LEU A 99 9.13 -4.91 -22.32
CA LEU A 99 10.26 -4.12 -22.79
C LEU A 99 11.32 -4.98 -23.51
N THR A 100 11.54 -6.20 -23.05
CA THR A 100 12.52 -7.12 -23.66
C THR A 100 11.96 -7.91 -24.84
N GLY A 101 10.62 -8.05 -24.92
CA GLY A 101 9.94 -8.86 -25.92
C GLY A 101 10.18 -10.36 -25.76
N GLN A 102 10.72 -10.80 -24.62
CA GLN A 102 11.09 -12.19 -24.36
C GLN A 102 10.23 -12.77 -23.24
N GLY A 103 9.43 -13.79 -23.57
CA GLY A 103 8.50 -14.45 -22.65
C GLY A 103 7.04 -14.17 -22.96
N SER A 104 6.14 -14.83 -22.24
CA SER A 104 4.69 -14.61 -22.35
C SER A 104 4.17 -13.91 -21.11
N ILE A 105 3.38 -12.85 -21.31
CA ILE A 105 2.67 -12.12 -20.23
C ILE A 105 1.72 -13.06 -19.46
N THR A 106 1.24 -14.15 -20.10
CA THR A 106 0.33 -15.11 -19.49
C THR A 106 1.01 -16.12 -18.57
N GLU A 107 2.33 -16.25 -18.66
CA GLU A 107 3.13 -17.24 -17.89
C GLU A 107 4.08 -16.57 -16.90
N VAL A 108 4.00 -15.25 -16.76
CA VAL A 108 4.84 -14.49 -15.82
C VAL A 108 4.46 -14.90 -14.42
N ARG A 109 5.27 -15.74 -13.80
CA ARG A 109 5.28 -15.90 -12.35
C ARG A 109 6.65 -15.44 -11.87
N PRO A 110 6.74 -14.30 -11.16
CA PRO A 110 8.02 -13.80 -10.69
C PRO A 110 8.71 -14.81 -9.78
N SER A 111 10.03 -14.87 -9.88
CA SER A 111 10.85 -15.69 -8.97
C SER A 111 11.13 -14.98 -7.65
N SER A 112 11.04 -13.65 -7.63
CA SER A 112 11.30 -12.81 -6.47
C SER A 112 10.39 -11.58 -6.47
N PHE A 113 10.14 -11.02 -5.29
CA PHE A 113 9.40 -9.78 -5.12
C PHE A 113 10.37 -8.69 -4.66
N ASN A 114 10.23 -7.46 -5.19
CA ASN A 114 11.12 -6.35 -4.89
C ASN A 114 10.82 -5.70 -3.53
N TRP A 115 11.16 -6.44 -2.47
CA TRP A 115 10.90 -6.07 -1.08
C TRP A 115 11.52 -4.74 -0.68
N ILE A 116 12.67 -4.39 -1.23
CA ILE A 116 13.38 -3.15 -0.89
C ILE A 116 12.53 -1.97 -1.35
N LEU A 117 12.13 -1.96 -2.62
CA LEU A 117 11.35 -0.88 -3.19
C LEU A 117 9.94 -0.80 -2.55
N PHE A 118 9.33 -1.95 -2.31
CA PHE A 118 8.04 -2.05 -1.61
C PHE A 118 8.12 -1.47 -0.19
N SER A 119 9.16 -1.84 0.57
CA SER A 119 9.35 -1.37 1.95
C SER A 119 9.61 0.12 1.99
N ILE A 120 10.44 0.67 1.09
CA ILE A 120 10.68 2.11 1.00
C ILE A 120 9.37 2.87 0.77
N ALA A 121 8.53 2.38 -0.14
CA ALA A 121 7.28 3.04 -0.47
C ALA A 121 6.24 2.96 0.68
N ILE A 122 6.12 1.81 1.36
CA ILE A 122 5.30 1.67 2.55
C ILE A 122 5.79 2.59 3.68
N ILE A 123 7.10 2.60 3.96
CA ILE A 123 7.68 3.43 5.02
C ILE A 123 7.43 4.90 4.73
N THR A 124 7.57 5.31 3.47
CA THR A 124 7.31 6.70 3.04
C THR A 124 5.84 7.08 3.26
N TRP A 125 4.89 6.20 2.89
CA TRP A 125 3.46 6.42 3.16
C TRP A 125 3.20 6.57 4.67
N ILE A 126 3.70 5.62 5.48
CA ILE A 126 3.51 5.63 6.93
C ILE A 126 4.10 6.92 7.53
N ALA A 127 5.32 7.29 7.14
CA ALA A 127 5.98 8.50 7.64
C ALA A 127 5.19 9.78 7.32
N LEU A 128 4.62 9.89 6.10
CA LEU A 128 3.76 11.02 5.74
C LEU A 128 2.46 11.03 6.52
N THR A 129 1.85 9.87 6.72
CA THR A 129 0.63 9.76 7.54
C THR A 129 0.91 10.24 8.96
N ILE A 130 2.01 9.78 9.55
CA ILE A 130 2.48 10.24 10.86
C ILE A 130 2.73 11.75 10.85
N LYS A 131 3.43 12.30 9.85
CA LYS A 131 3.70 13.74 9.74
C LYS A 131 2.42 14.58 9.66
N VAL A 132 1.42 14.12 8.92
CA VAL A 132 0.16 14.86 8.68
C VAL A 132 -0.73 14.85 9.92
N PHE A 133 -0.74 13.76 10.69
CA PHE A 133 -1.65 13.57 11.82
C PHE A 133 -1.01 13.73 13.20
N LEU A 134 0.32 13.69 13.33
CA LEU A 134 0.96 14.03 14.60
C LEU A 134 0.91 15.56 14.80
N PRO A 135 0.49 16.03 15.99
CA PRO A 135 0.50 17.44 16.30
C PRO A 135 1.95 17.94 16.19
N GLY A 136 2.16 18.93 15.32
CA GLY A 136 3.38 19.73 15.33
C GLY A 136 3.61 20.32 16.74
N PRO A 137 4.85 20.68 17.11
CA PRO A 137 5.16 21.18 18.44
C PRO A 137 4.17 22.30 18.79
N ARG A 138 3.41 22.08 19.88
CA ARG A 138 2.45 23.03 20.42
C ARG A 138 3.15 24.38 20.61
N ARG A 139 2.97 25.32 19.67
CA ARG A 139 3.30 26.74 19.86
C ARG A 139 2.32 27.34 20.86
N THR A 140 2.36 26.91 22.12
CA THR A 140 1.49 27.48 23.17
C THR A 140 2.22 27.86 24.45
N GLU A 141 3.56 27.87 24.50
CA GLU A 141 4.26 28.26 25.74
C GLU A 141 5.23 29.46 25.62
N LEU A 142 5.53 29.96 24.41
CA LEU A 142 6.43 31.13 24.25
C LEU A 142 5.71 32.49 24.17
N ALA A 143 4.39 32.53 24.36
CA ALA A 143 3.63 33.79 24.42
C ALA A 143 3.33 34.26 25.86
N TYR A 144 3.75 33.50 26.88
CA TYR A 144 3.52 33.82 28.30
C TYR A 144 4.81 34.05 29.11
N SER A 145 5.99 33.92 28.51
CA SER A 145 7.25 34.38 29.11
C SER A 145 7.53 35.81 28.66
N ASN A 146 6.75 36.75 29.22
CA ASN A 146 7.17 38.15 29.31
C ASN A 146 8.22 38.29 30.41
#